data_AF-A0A958QY69-F1
#
_entry.id   AF-A0A958QY69-F1
#
_cell.length_a   1.000
_cell.length_b   1.000
_cell.length_c   1.000
_cell.angle_alpha   90.00
_cell.angle_beta   90.00
_cell.angle_gamma   90.00
#
_symmetry.space_group_name_H-M   'P 1'
#
loop_
_entity.id
_entity.type
_entity.pdbx_description
1 polymer ?
#
loop_
_entity_poly.entity_id
_entity_poly.type
_entity_poly.pdbx_seq_one_letter_code
_entity_poly.pdbx_strand_id
1 'polypeptide(L)'
;MKELTSSLSVVPSSVWAVFTFGILILLILDLSLFGRGHKQIPVKKALLESGMWIALALGFNAWFASAYGLQLGIEFLTGYLVEKSLSIDNLFVILLIFSSFRIPAQFQHRVLFYGVLGAIVLRGVFILLGAQLFHTFHWVLYIFGFILIYTAIKFLRETDEKIDANQNWSIRWIKKIVPT
;
A
#
# COMPACT_ATOMS: atom_id res chain seq x y z
N MET A 1 25.06 8.33 -19.29
CA MET A 1 24.17 8.00 -18.15
C MET A 1 24.28 9.01 -17.00
N LYS A 2 25.48 9.38 -16.53
CA LYS A 2 25.67 10.46 -15.51
C LYS A 2 25.18 11.85 -15.94
N GLU A 3 25.27 12.19 -17.23
CA GLU A 3 24.85 13.53 -17.72
C GLU A 3 23.35 13.72 -17.90
N LEU A 4 22.58 12.63 -17.99
CA LEU A 4 21.11 12.69 -18.06
C LEU A 4 20.47 12.82 -16.67
N THR A 5 21.17 12.38 -15.62
CA THR A 5 20.68 12.47 -14.24
C THR A 5 20.88 13.85 -13.63
N SER A 6 21.89 14.61 -14.07
CA SER A 6 22.18 15.96 -13.55
C SER A 6 21.23 17.04 -14.06
N SER A 7 20.56 16.83 -15.20
CA SER A 7 19.59 17.78 -15.76
C SER A 7 18.14 17.55 -15.29
N LEU A 8 17.85 16.41 -14.65
CA LEU A 8 16.50 16.00 -14.24
C LEU A 8 16.23 16.09 -12.74
N SER A 9 17.25 16.16 -11.88
CA SER A 9 17.05 16.23 -10.42
C SER A 9 17.68 17.48 -9.81
N VAL A 10 16.82 18.35 -9.29
CA VAL A 10 17.19 19.52 -8.45
C VAL A 10 17.91 19.10 -7.15
N VAL A 11 17.84 17.81 -6.80
CA VAL A 11 18.34 17.23 -5.56
C VAL A 11 19.53 16.30 -5.84
N PRO A 12 20.64 16.37 -5.07
CA PRO A 12 21.80 15.50 -5.26
C PRO A 12 21.46 14.01 -5.22
N SER A 13 22.09 13.20 -6.07
CA SER A 13 21.86 11.74 -6.15
C SER A 13 22.16 11.01 -4.83
N SER A 14 23.04 11.58 -3.99
CA SER A 14 23.35 11.08 -2.65
C SER A 14 22.17 11.19 -1.68
N VAL A 15 21.34 12.24 -1.80
CA VAL A 15 20.15 12.41 -0.95
C VAL A 15 19.12 11.34 -1.26
N TRP A 16 18.91 11.02 -2.54
CA TRP A 16 18.07 9.90 -2.96
C TRP A 16 18.59 8.57 -2.42
N ALA A 17 19.90 8.33 -2.48
CA ALA A 17 20.50 7.11 -1.93
C ALA A 17 20.28 6.99 -0.40
N VAL A 18 20.51 8.07 0.36
CA VAL A 18 20.30 8.10 1.81
C VAL A 18 18.82 7.91 2.15
N PHE A 19 17.92 8.57 1.44
CA PHE A 19 16.48 8.46 1.64
C PHE A 19 15.97 7.04 1.35
N THR A 20 16.35 6.44 0.23
CA THR A 20 15.99 5.06 -0.12
C THR A 20 16.55 4.08 0.90
N PHE A 21 17.79 4.26 1.34
CA PHE A 21 18.40 3.40 2.35
C PHE A 21 17.71 3.52 3.71
N GLY A 22 17.36 4.74 4.11
CA GLY A 22 16.57 5.00 5.32
C GLY A 22 15.20 4.33 5.28
N ILE A 23 14.48 4.42 4.17
CA ILE A 23 13.21 3.71 3.97
C ILE A 23 13.39 2.20 4.10
N LEU A 24 14.41 1.63 3.44
CA LEU A 24 14.67 0.19 3.52
C LEU A 24 14.95 -0.27 4.94
N ILE A 25 15.72 0.49 5.72
CA ILE A 25 15.98 0.19 7.13
C ILE A 25 14.69 0.22 7.94
N LEU A 26 13.91 1.30 7.82
CA LEU A 26 12.63 1.43 8.54
C LEU A 26 11.68 0.30 8.17
N LEU A 27 11.64 -0.09 6.91
CA LEU A 27 10.82 -1.18 6.41
C LEU A 27 11.25 -2.54 7.01
N ILE A 28 12.56 -2.81 7.04
CA ILE A 28 13.10 -4.03 7.64
C ILE A 28 12.79 -4.07 9.13
N LEU A 29 12.93 -2.95 9.84
CA LEU A 29 12.60 -2.86 11.27
C LEU A 29 11.11 -3.09 11.52
N ASP A 30 10.23 -2.41 10.79
CA ASP A 30 8.79 -2.55 10.93
C ASP A 30 8.34 -3.99 10.66
N LEU A 31 8.83 -4.60 9.57
CA LEU A 31 8.51 -5.98 9.22
C LEU A 31 9.13 -7.02 10.17
N SER A 32 10.33 -6.77 10.71
CA SER A 32 11.04 -7.70 11.60
C SER A 32 10.54 -7.67 13.05
N LEU A 33 10.09 -6.51 13.54
CA LEU A 33 9.71 -6.31 14.94
C LEU A 33 8.26 -6.68 15.22
N PHE A 34 7.36 -6.59 14.24
CA PHE A 34 5.94 -6.89 14.41
C PHE A 34 5.57 -8.39 14.42
N GLY A 35 6.56 -9.30 14.36
CA GLY A 35 6.35 -10.76 14.33
C GLY A 35 5.78 -11.42 15.60
N ARG A 36 5.20 -10.67 16.55
CA ARG A 36 4.83 -11.20 17.88
C ARG A 36 3.38 -11.04 18.24
N GLY A 37 2.52 -11.66 17.44
CA GLY A 37 1.13 -11.99 17.76
C GLY A 37 0.27 -10.79 18.16
N HIS A 38 -1.03 -10.96 18.21
CA HIS A 38 -1.87 -10.51 19.34
C HIS A 38 -3.35 -10.59 18.95
N LYS A 39 -4.13 -10.70 20.02
CA LYS A 39 -5.58 -10.85 20.09
C LYS A 39 -6.32 -9.96 19.08
N GLN A 40 -7.39 -10.52 18.54
CA GLN A 40 -8.35 -9.77 17.71
C GLN A 40 -8.81 -8.51 18.45
N ILE A 41 -8.43 -7.35 17.92
CA ILE A 41 -8.88 -6.05 18.45
C ILE A 41 -10.32 -5.86 17.97
N PRO A 42 -11.28 -5.64 18.87
CA PRO A 42 -12.66 -5.39 18.46
C PRO A 42 -12.73 -4.09 17.65
N VAL A 43 -13.54 -4.09 16.57
CA VAL A 43 -13.67 -2.97 15.62
C VAL A 43 -13.94 -1.63 16.32
N LYS A 44 -14.74 -1.63 17.39
CA LYS A 44 -15.04 -0.43 18.19
C LYS A 44 -13.79 0.21 18.79
N LYS A 45 -12.86 -0.60 19.30
CA LYS A 45 -11.58 -0.10 19.85
C LYS A 45 -10.68 0.42 18.75
N ALA A 46 -10.59 -0.29 17.62
CA ALA A 46 -9.79 0.14 16.47
C ALA A 46 -10.29 1.48 15.88
N LEU A 47 -11.60 1.67 15.76
CA LEU A 47 -12.19 2.94 15.31
C LEU A 47 -11.92 4.09 16.28
N LEU A 48 -12.00 3.83 17.59
CA LEU A 48 -11.75 4.84 18.60
C LEU A 48 -10.28 5.26 18.63
N GLU A 49 -9.35 4.30 18.56
CA GLU A 49 -7.93 4.60 18.45
C GLU A 49 -7.61 5.39 17.18
N SER A 50 -8.12 4.96 16.02
CA SER A 50 -7.93 5.68 14.76
C SER A 50 -8.49 7.11 14.82
N GLY A 51 -9.71 7.26 15.33
CA GLY A 51 -10.36 8.57 15.51
C GLY A 51 -9.58 9.48 16.45
N MET A 52 -9.03 8.96 17.54
CA MET A 52 -8.19 9.72 18.47
C MET A 52 -6.92 10.25 17.80
N TRP A 53 -6.22 9.41 17.03
CA TRP A 53 -5.02 9.84 16.29
C TRP A 53 -5.35 10.87 15.20
N ILE A 54 -6.48 10.72 14.50
CA ILE A 54 -6.95 11.71 13.52
C ILE A 54 -7.26 13.04 14.21
N ALA A 55 -7.98 13.00 15.33
CA ALA A 55 -8.32 14.21 16.08
C ALA A 55 -7.07 14.94 16.59
N LEU A 56 -6.06 14.19 17.06
CA LEU A 56 -4.79 14.75 17.49
C LEU A 56 -4.02 15.41 16.34
N ALA A 57 -3.98 14.77 15.16
CA ALA A 57 -3.36 15.34 13.97
C ALA A 57 -4.07 16.62 13.48
N LEU A 58 -5.41 16.64 13.51
CA LEU A 58 -6.20 17.83 13.16
C LEU A 58 -6.05 18.95 14.19
N GLY A 59 -5.99 18.62 15.49
CA GLY A 59 -5.72 19.58 16.55
C GLY A 59 -4.33 20.20 16.40
N PHE A 60 -3.32 19.38 16.11
CA PHE A 60 -1.98 19.86 15.76
C PHE A 60 -2.01 20.76 14.52
N ASN A 61 -2.73 20.37 13.46
CA ASN A 61 -2.85 21.19 12.26
C ASN A 61 -3.48 22.56 12.53
N ALA A 62 -4.53 22.61 13.35
CA ALA A 62 -5.19 23.86 13.72
C ALA A 62 -4.26 24.80 14.50
N TRP A 63 -3.47 24.25 15.43
CA TRP A 63 -2.42 25.00 16.13
C TRP A 63 -1.29 25.42 15.19
N PHE A 64 -0.84 24.54 14.30
CA PHE A 64 0.22 24.82 13.34
C PHE A 64 -0.19 25.91 12.35
N ALA A 65 -1.41 25.87 11.85
CA ALA A 65 -1.96 26.88 10.95
C ALA A 65 -2.12 28.25 11.63
N SER A 66 -2.45 28.28 12.92
CA SER A 66 -2.55 29.54 13.68
C SER A 66 -1.17 30.13 14.02
N ALA A 67 -0.16 29.29 14.28
CA ALA A 67 1.19 29.72 14.62
C ALA A 67 2.05 30.09 13.40
N TYR A 68 1.94 29.35 12.29
CA TYR A 68 2.81 29.47 11.11
C TYR A 68 2.08 29.96 9.85
N GLY A 69 0.77 30.18 9.92
CA GLY A 69 -0.05 30.70 8.84
C GLY A 69 -0.84 29.62 8.10
N LEU A 70 -1.95 30.06 7.49
CA LEU A 70 -2.93 29.17 6.87
C LEU A 70 -2.37 28.35 5.71
N GLN A 71 -1.43 28.90 4.94
CA GLN A 71 -0.88 28.22 3.77
C GLN A 71 -0.07 26.97 4.13
N LEU A 72 0.84 27.10 5.10
CA LEU A 72 1.57 25.96 5.66
C LEU A 72 0.64 24.96 6.36
N GLY A 73 -0.43 25.46 7.00
CA GLY A 73 -1.49 24.63 7.56
C GLY A 73 -2.18 23.75 6.50
N ILE A 74 -2.53 24.33 5.35
CA ILE A 74 -3.13 23.59 4.23
C ILE A 74 -2.14 22.57 3.68
N GLU A 75 -0.87 22.93 3.47
CA GLU A 75 0.16 22.01 2.99
C GLU A 75 0.33 20.79 3.91
N PHE A 76 0.39 21.02 5.23
CA PHE A 76 0.41 19.94 6.21
C PHE A 76 -0.84 19.07 6.12
N LEU A 77 -2.03 19.67 6.07
CA LEU A 77 -3.29 18.94 6.04
C LEU A 77 -3.42 18.11 4.76
N THR A 78 -3.04 18.68 3.62
CA THR A 78 -3.01 18.00 2.34
C THR A 78 -2.05 16.82 2.39
N GLY A 79 -0.82 17.01 2.90
CA GLY A 79 0.13 15.93 3.09
C GLY A 79 -0.43 14.81 3.96
N TYR A 80 -0.98 15.16 5.12
CA TYR A 80 -1.61 14.20 6.04
C TYR A 80 -2.75 13.40 5.39
N LEU A 81 -3.66 14.06 4.67
CA LEU A 81 -4.78 13.40 4.00
C LEU A 81 -4.30 12.48 2.87
N VAL A 82 -3.27 12.88 2.11
CA VAL A 82 -2.67 12.06 1.06
C VAL A 82 -2.05 10.80 1.68
N GLU A 83 -1.26 10.94 2.74
CA GLU A 83 -0.65 9.81 3.44
C GLU A 83 -1.69 8.85 4.02
N LYS A 84 -2.76 9.38 4.63
CA LYS A 84 -3.86 8.56 5.16
C LYS A 84 -4.64 7.85 4.06
N SER A 85 -4.96 8.53 2.97
CA SER A 85 -5.67 7.94 1.83
C SER A 85 -4.88 6.80 1.20
N LEU A 86 -3.56 6.99 1.02
CA LEU A 86 -2.67 5.97 0.45
C LEU A 86 -2.53 4.75 1.38
N SER A 87 -2.59 4.94 2.69
CA SER A 87 -2.60 3.85 3.67
C SER A 87 -3.92 3.05 3.64
N ILE A 88 -5.06 3.73 3.54
CA ILE A 88 -6.39 3.11 3.51
C ILE A 88 -6.60 2.30 2.22
N ASP A 89 -6.14 2.81 1.07
CA ASP A 89 -6.22 2.13 -0.23
C ASP A 89 -5.52 0.76 -0.19
N ASN A 90 -4.29 0.73 0.35
CA ASN A 90 -3.54 -0.52 0.52
C ASN A 90 -4.23 -1.50 1.47
N LEU A 91 -4.78 -1.02 2.59
CA LEU A 91 -5.49 -1.85 3.57
C LEU A 91 -6.76 -2.45 2.96
N PHE A 92 -7.49 -1.70 2.15
CA PHE A 92 -8.71 -2.18 1.50
C PHE A 92 -8.42 -3.39 0.60
N VAL A 93 -7.42 -3.30 -0.27
CA VAL A 93 -7.02 -4.42 -1.14
C VAL A 93 -6.63 -5.66 -0.32
N ILE A 94 -5.88 -5.48 0.76
CA ILE A 94 -5.49 -6.57 1.66
C ILE A 94 -6.72 -7.24 2.31
N LEU A 95 -7.66 -6.45 2.83
CA LEU A 95 -8.88 -6.97 3.45
C LEU A 95 -9.76 -7.73 2.44
N LEU A 96 -9.87 -7.22 1.22
CA LEU A 96 -10.57 -7.91 0.14
C LEU A 96 -9.93 -9.28 -0.12
N ILE A 97 -8.61 -9.34 -0.29
CA ILE A 97 -7.88 -10.59 -0.50
C ILE A 97 -8.16 -11.57 0.65
N PHE A 98 -8.04 -11.12 1.90
CA PHE A 98 -8.28 -11.98 3.08
C PHE A 98 -9.72 -12.51 3.14
N SER A 99 -10.69 -11.67 2.78
CA SER A 99 -12.11 -12.05 2.71
C SER A 99 -12.37 -13.07 1.59
N SER A 100 -11.85 -12.82 0.38
CA SER A 100 -12.00 -13.70 -0.79
C SER A 100 -11.48 -15.11 -0.53
N PHE A 101 -10.30 -15.20 0.08
CA PHE A 101 -9.64 -16.47 0.37
C PHE A 101 -10.00 -17.03 1.75
N ARG A 102 -10.91 -16.38 2.51
CA ARG A 102 -11.34 -16.76 3.86
C ARG A 102 -10.17 -17.12 4.80
N ILE A 103 -9.12 -16.29 4.78
CA ILE A 103 -7.88 -16.56 5.50
C ILE A 103 -8.12 -16.45 7.02
N PRO A 104 -7.90 -17.52 7.80
CA PRO A 104 -8.06 -17.48 9.25
C PRO A 104 -7.17 -16.43 9.90
N ALA A 105 -7.66 -15.74 10.93
CA ALA A 105 -6.98 -14.61 11.59
C ALA A 105 -5.54 -14.93 12.04
N GLN A 106 -5.27 -16.18 12.45
CA GLN A 106 -3.94 -16.64 12.86
C GLN A 106 -2.89 -16.60 11.74
N PHE A 107 -3.31 -16.69 10.47
CA PHE A 107 -2.41 -16.66 9.32
C PHE A 107 -2.35 -15.29 8.64
N GLN A 108 -3.27 -14.38 8.95
CA GLN A 108 -3.33 -13.06 8.31
C GLN A 108 -2.02 -12.28 8.43
N HIS A 109 -1.36 -12.29 9.59
CA HIS A 109 -0.06 -11.62 9.75
C HIS A 109 1.02 -12.17 8.82
N ARG A 110 1.09 -13.50 8.68
CA ARG A 110 2.08 -14.15 7.81
C ARG A 110 1.79 -13.84 6.33
N VAL A 111 0.53 -13.90 5.92
CA VAL A 111 0.13 -13.58 4.55
C VAL A 111 0.32 -12.09 4.28
N LEU A 112 0.01 -11.22 5.23
CA LEU A 112 0.25 -9.77 5.16
C LEU A 112 1.72 -9.48 4.93
N PHE A 113 2.62 -10.09 5.70
CA PHE A 113 4.05 -9.90 5.58
C PHE A 113 4.57 -10.21 4.18
N TYR A 114 4.25 -11.39 3.65
CA TYR A 114 4.66 -11.77 2.29
C TYR A 114 3.95 -10.93 1.21
N GLY A 115 2.70 -10.53 1.45
CA GLY A 115 1.93 -9.67 0.56
C GLY A 115 2.52 -8.26 0.45
N VAL A 116 2.86 -7.62 1.56
CA VAL A 116 3.47 -6.29 1.61
C VAL A 116 4.86 -6.31 0.96
N LEU A 117 5.69 -7.30 1.27
CA LEU A 117 6.98 -7.47 0.61
C LEU A 117 6.84 -7.62 -0.91
N GLY A 118 5.93 -8.50 -1.36
CA GLY A 118 5.65 -8.68 -2.78
C GLY A 118 5.12 -7.41 -3.45
N ALA A 119 4.22 -6.68 -2.78
CA ALA A 119 3.66 -5.43 -3.28
C ALA A 119 4.72 -4.33 -3.43
N ILE A 120 5.65 -4.20 -2.47
CA ILE A 120 6.75 -3.23 -2.54
C ILE A 120 7.69 -3.56 -3.70
N VAL A 121 8.05 -4.84 -3.87
CA VAL A 121 8.89 -5.28 -4.99
C VAL A 121 8.20 -5.00 -6.32
N LEU A 122 6.93 -5.39 -6.46
CA LEU A 122 6.14 -5.14 -7.67
C LEU A 122 6.01 -3.65 -7.96
N ARG A 123 5.80 -2.83 -6.92
CA ARG A 123 5.75 -1.37 -7.01
C ARG A 123 7.09 -0.80 -7.47
N GLY A 124 8.20 -1.28 -6.92
CA GLY A 124 9.55 -0.91 -7.37
C GLY A 124 9.79 -1.26 -8.84
N VAL A 125 9.41 -2.46 -9.26
CA VAL A 125 9.47 -2.89 -10.67
C VAL A 125 8.61 -2.01 -11.56
N PHE A 126 7.36 -1.73 -11.19
CA PHE A 126 6.49 -0.83 -11.96
C PHE A 126 7.01 0.60 -12.02
N ILE A 127 7.68 1.11 -10.99
CA ILE A 127 8.31 2.44 -11.02
C ILE A 127 9.50 2.43 -11.99
N LEU A 128 10.36 1.42 -11.92
CA LEU A 128 11.54 1.30 -12.78
C LEU A 128 11.16 1.10 -14.26
N LEU A 129 10.20 0.23 -14.53
CA LEU A 129 9.70 -0.04 -15.89
C LEU A 129 8.80 1.09 -16.40
N GLY A 130 7.93 1.60 -15.54
CA GLY A 130 6.94 2.63 -15.85
C GLY A 130 7.57 3.98 -16.15
N ALA A 131 8.69 4.35 -15.51
CA ALA A 131 9.38 5.61 -15.78
C ALA A 131 9.72 5.79 -17.28
N GLN A 132 9.99 4.70 -17.99
CA GLN A 132 10.25 4.72 -19.44
C GLN A 132 9.00 4.41 -20.29
N LEU A 133 8.01 3.69 -19.74
CA LEU A 133 6.78 3.30 -20.45
C LEU A 133 5.72 4.42 -20.50
N PHE A 134 5.60 5.23 -19.44
CA PHE A 134 4.54 6.24 -19.34
C PHE A 134 4.74 7.44 -20.27
N HIS A 135 5.99 7.79 -20.60
CA HIS A 135 6.27 8.88 -21.53
C HIS A 135 5.83 8.56 -22.97
N THR A 136 5.60 7.28 -23.30
CA THR A 136 5.25 6.84 -24.65
C THR A 136 3.83 6.25 -24.74
N PHE A 137 3.27 5.69 -23.66
CA PHE A 137 2.05 4.90 -23.74
C PHE A 137 0.96 5.30 -22.73
N HIS A 138 0.33 6.44 -22.97
CA HIS A 138 -0.82 6.92 -22.19
C HIS A 138 -2.05 5.99 -22.28
N TRP A 139 -2.20 5.24 -23.38
CA TRP A 139 -3.30 4.28 -23.56
C TRP A 139 -3.27 3.10 -22.56
N VAL A 140 -2.08 2.73 -22.05
CA VAL A 140 -1.91 1.66 -21.07
C VAL A 140 -2.60 2.00 -19.75
N LEU A 141 -2.68 3.29 -19.39
CA LEU A 141 -3.40 3.75 -18.19
C LEU A 141 -4.89 3.43 -18.27
N TYR A 142 -5.53 3.61 -19.43
CA TYR A 142 -6.94 3.28 -19.61
C TYR A 142 -7.19 1.77 -19.51
N ILE A 143 -6.28 0.94 -19.99
CA ILE A 143 -6.37 -0.52 -19.86
C ILE A 143 -6.22 -0.96 -18.41
N PHE A 144 -5.21 -0.45 -17.71
CA PHE A 144 -5.02 -0.75 -16.30
C PHE A 144 -6.23 -0.29 -15.47
N GLY A 145 -6.75 0.91 -15.75
CA GLY A 145 -7.97 1.42 -15.13
C GLY A 145 -9.18 0.54 -15.39
N PHE A 146 -9.37 0.09 -16.64
CA PHE A 146 -10.45 -0.84 -16.99
C PHE A 146 -10.31 -2.18 -16.27
N ILE A 147 -9.12 -2.78 -16.24
CA ILE A 147 -8.86 -4.04 -15.54
C ILE A 147 -9.16 -3.89 -14.04
N LEU A 148 -8.74 -2.78 -13.41
CA LEU A 148 -9.01 -2.51 -12.01
C LEU A 148 -10.51 -2.37 -11.73
N ILE A 149 -11.23 -1.59 -12.54
CA ILE A 149 -12.69 -1.42 -12.42
C ILE A 149 -13.41 -2.75 -12.61
N TYR A 150 -13.04 -3.52 -13.65
CA TYR A 150 -13.61 -4.83 -13.92
C TYR A 150 -13.38 -5.80 -12.75
N THR A 151 -12.16 -5.85 -12.23
CA THR A 151 -11.81 -6.72 -11.10
C THR A 151 -12.57 -6.32 -9.84
N ALA A 152 -12.69 -5.02 -9.55
CA ALA A 152 -13.47 -4.51 -8.43
C ALA A 152 -14.97 -4.87 -8.55
N ILE A 153 -15.58 -4.70 -9.73
CA ILE A 153 -16.98 -5.05 -9.99
C ILE A 153 -17.21 -6.55 -9.88
N LYS A 154 -16.34 -7.37 -10.48
CA LYS A 154 -16.39 -8.83 -10.39
C LYS A 154 -16.35 -9.29 -8.93
N PHE A 155 -15.45 -8.68 -8.16
CA PHE A 155 -15.27 -8.98 -6.74
C PHE A 155 -16.52 -8.64 -5.90
N LEU A 156 -17.17 -7.50 -6.16
CA LEU A 156 -18.41 -7.13 -5.47
C LEU A 156 -19.57 -8.10 -5.76
N ARG A 157 -19.56 -8.77 -6.92
CA ARG A 157 -20.61 -9.71 -7.35
C ARG A 157 -20.39 -11.14 -6.88
N GLU A 158 -19.15 -11.59 -6.69
CA GLU A 158 -18.81 -12.99 -6.35
C GLU A 158 -18.88 -13.33 -4.84
N THR A 159 -19.54 -12.50 -4.02
CA THR A 159 -19.58 -12.70 -2.56
C THR A 159 -20.44 -13.90 -2.11
N ASP A 160 -21.32 -14.43 -2.97
CA ASP A 160 -22.30 -15.49 -2.61
C ASP A 160 -22.16 -16.84 -3.33
N GLU A 161 -21.28 -16.98 -4.32
CA GLU A 161 -21.06 -18.28 -4.96
C GLU A 161 -19.91 -19.04 -4.32
N LYS A 162 -20.12 -20.34 -4.12
CA LYS A 162 -19.12 -21.31 -3.64
C LYS A 162 -17.90 -21.22 -4.56
N ILE A 163 -16.89 -20.45 -4.16
CA ILE A 163 -15.59 -20.44 -4.84
C ILE A 163 -14.99 -21.82 -4.59
N ASP A 164 -15.24 -22.74 -5.52
CA ASP A 164 -14.51 -23.99 -5.62
C ASP A 164 -13.04 -23.64 -5.84
N ALA A 165 -12.28 -23.64 -4.74
CA ALA A 165 -10.84 -23.36 -4.69
C ALA A 165 -9.99 -24.32 -5.57
N ASN A 166 -10.62 -25.24 -6.30
CA ASN A 166 -9.99 -26.15 -7.25
C ASN A 166 -9.96 -25.60 -8.69
N GLN A 167 -10.66 -24.49 -8.99
CA GLN A 167 -10.68 -23.89 -10.34
C GLN A 167 -9.82 -22.63 -10.50
N ASN A 168 -9.33 -22.04 -9.40
CA ASN A 168 -8.57 -20.80 -9.50
C ASN A 168 -7.15 -21.06 -10.03
N TRP A 169 -6.77 -20.40 -11.13
CA TRP A 169 -5.50 -20.62 -11.82
C TRP A 169 -4.29 -20.50 -10.87
N SER A 170 -4.34 -19.53 -9.95
CA SER A 170 -3.31 -19.27 -8.95
C SER A 170 -3.02 -20.48 -8.04
N ILE A 171 -4.04 -21.29 -7.71
CA ILE A 171 -3.89 -22.47 -6.84
C ILE A 171 -3.23 -23.64 -7.60
N ARG A 172 -3.48 -23.75 -8.91
CA ARG A 172 -2.78 -24.72 -9.78
C ARG A 172 -1.29 -24.41 -9.91
N TRP A 173 -0.93 -23.13 -10.01
CA TRP A 173 0.47 -22.71 -10.06
C TRP A 173 1.20 -22.95 -8.74
N ILE A 174 0.56 -22.68 -7.61
CA ILE A 174 1.13 -22.95 -6.28
C ILE A 174 1.31 -24.46 -6.04
N LYS A 175 0.33 -25.30 -6.40
CA LYS A 175 0.47 -26.78 -6.31
C LYS A 175 1.57 -27.34 -7.22
N LYS A 176 1.93 -26.64 -8.30
CA LYS A 176 3.01 -27.06 -9.20
C LYS A 176 4.40 -26.72 -8.66
N ILE A 177 4.49 -25.74 -7.76
CA ILE A 177 5.75 -25.24 -7.18
C ILE A 177 6.02 -25.86 -5.81
N VAL A 178 4.99 -26.25 -5.07
CA VAL A 178 5.12 -26.97 -3.80
C VAL A 178 4.69 -28.42 -3.99
N PRO A 179 5.61 -29.36 -4.25
CA PRO A 179 5.30 -30.78 -4.10
C PRO A 179 5.07 -31.05 -2.60
N THR A 180 3.97 -31.71 -2.28
CA THR A 180 3.65 -32.19 -0.93
C THR A 180 4.74 -33.10 -0.39
#